data_AF-A0A3N7FSH9-F1
#
_entry.id   AF-A0A3N7FSH9-F1
#
_cell.length_a   1.000
_cell.length_b   1.000
_cell.length_c   1.000
_cell.angle_alpha   90.00
_cell.angle_beta   90.00
_cell.angle_gamma   90.00
#
_symmetry.space_group_name_H-M   'P 1'
#
loop_
_entity.id
_entity.type
_entity.pdbx_description
1 polymer ?
#
loop_
_entity_poly.entity_id
_entity_poly.type
_entity_poly.pdbx_seq_one_letter_code
_entity_poly.pdbx_strand_id
1 'polypeptide(L)'
;MDKPTILKYFVRLKETWKGRQYVKKLLNGGGSLSAELMKDATELFPRAKLLSAYGMTETCSSLTFMTLHDPTLQTPAQTLQTVDKTKSSSAHQPHGVCVGKPPPHVELKISADEPSTISTII
;
A
#
# COMPACT_ATOMS: atom_id res chain seq x y z
N MET A 1 -6.41 -7.62 11.66
CA MET A 1 -5.93 -7.12 10.34
C MET A 1 -6.75 -7.82 9.27
N ASP A 2 -7.85 -7.20 8.88
CA ASP A 2 -8.75 -7.74 7.87
C ASP A 2 -8.06 -7.76 6.51
N LYS A 3 -8.04 -8.93 5.87
CA LYS A 3 -7.50 -9.10 4.52
C LYS A 3 -8.43 -8.38 3.54
N PRO A 4 -7.92 -7.74 2.47
CA PRO A 4 -8.76 -7.00 1.53
C PRO A 4 -9.74 -7.93 0.80
N THR A 5 -10.96 -8.02 1.35
CA THR A 5 -11.96 -9.03 0.99
C THR A 5 -12.51 -8.83 -0.42
N ILE A 6 -12.71 -7.57 -0.85
CA ILE A 6 -13.32 -7.29 -2.15
C ILE A 6 -12.38 -7.57 -3.32
N LEU A 7 -11.10 -7.18 -3.22
CA LEU A 7 -10.13 -7.49 -4.28
C LEU A 7 -9.93 -9.00 -4.40
N LYS A 8 -9.88 -9.70 -3.26
CA LYS A 8 -9.83 -11.16 -3.23
C LYS A 8 -11.08 -11.80 -3.85
N TYR A 9 -12.26 -11.21 -3.66
CA TYR A 9 -13.49 -11.70 -4.29
C TYR A 9 -13.44 -11.55 -5.82
N PHE A 10 -13.08 -10.36 -6.33
CA PHE A 10 -12.96 -10.12 -7.77
C PHE A 10 -11.92 -11.03 -8.44
N VAL A 11 -10.77 -11.22 -7.79
CA VAL A 11 -9.73 -12.15 -8.23
C VAL A 11 -10.26 -13.59 -8.31
N ARG A 12 -10.98 -14.03 -7.26
CA ARG A 12 -11.54 -15.40 -7.19
C ARG A 12 -12.62 -15.66 -8.21
N LEU A 13 -13.46 -14.67 -8.50
CA LEU A 13 -14.55 -14.80 -9.45
C LEU A 13 -14.03 -14.97 -10.89
N LYS A 14 -12.75 -14.62 -11.15
CA LYS A 14 -12.11 -14.65 -12.48
C LYS A 14 -13.00 -14.07 -13.58
N GLU A 15 -13.86 -13.12 -13.24
CA GLU A 15 -14.81 -12.55 -14.19
C GLU A 15 -14.04 -11.72 -15.20
N THR A 16 -14.08 -12.17 -16.45
CA THR A 16 -13.54 -11.45 -17.61
C THR A 16 -14.52 -10.37 -18.03
N TRP A 17 -14.87 -9.47 -17.11
CA TRP A 17 -15.68 -8.32 -17.44
C TRP A 17 -14.89 -7.39 -18.39
N LYS A 18 -15.57 -6.84 -19.41
CA LYS A 18 -14.92 -6.03 -20.46
C LYS A 18 -14.21 -4.77 -19.92
N GLY A 19 -14.54 -4.35 -18.70
CA GLY A 19 -14.00 -3.15 -18.05
C GLY A 19 -12.55 -3.24 -17.56
N ARG A 20 -12.00 -4.44 -17.36
CA ARG A 20 -10.69 -4.62 -16.69
C ARG A 20 -9.50 -3.89 -17.34
N GLN A 21 -9.54 -3.71 -18.66
CA GLN A 21 -8.49 -3.03 -19.41
C GLN A 21 -8.51 -1.50 -19.25
N TYR A 22 -9.63 -0.95 -18.77
CA TYR A 22 -9.82 0.49 -18.60
C TYR A 22 -9.50 0.97 -17.19
N VAL A 23 -9.30 0.05 -16.24
CA VAL A 23 -8.88 0.39 -14.88
C VAL A 23 -7.45 0.94 -14.93
N LYS A 24 -7.28 2.20 -14.49
CA LYS A 24 -5.99 2.90 -14.51
C LYS A 24 -5.24 2.78 -13.18
N LYS A 25 -5.96 2.72 -12.06
CA LYS A 25 -5.40 2.66 -10.71
C LYS A 25 -6.27 1.78 -9.83
N LEU A 26 -5.63 0.95 -9.02
CA LEU A 26 -6.26 0.17 -7.96
C LEU A 26 -5.65 0.60 -6.63
N LEU A 27 -6.49 1.12 -5.73
CA LEU A 27 -6.07 1.61 -4.43
C LEU A 27 -6.55 0.65 -3.34
N ASN A 28 -5.61 0.07 -2.61
CA ASN A 28 -5.89 -0.79 -1.47
C ASN A 28 -5.75 0.01 -0.17
N GLY A 29 -6.83 0.13 0.59
CA GLY A 29 -6.85 0.78 1.90
C GLY A 29 -6.85 -0.22 3.06
N GLY A 30 -6.39 0.21 4.24
CA GLY A 30 -6.70 -0.44 5.53
C GLY A 30 -5.95 -1.73 5.87
N GLY A 31 -5.03 -2.21 5.03
CA GLY A 31 -4.24 -3.41 5.32
C GLY A 31 -3.18 -3.73 4.25
N SER A 32 -2.26 -4.65 4.56
CA SER A 32 -1.27 -5.12 3.58
C SER A 32 -1.86 -6.11 2.58
N LEU A 33 -1.32 -6.12 1.36
CA LEU A 33 -1.64 -7.12 0.34
C LEU A 33 -0.59 -8.23 0.37
N SER A 34 -1.04 -9.49 0.26
CA SER A 34 -0.11 -10.60 0.04
C SER A 34 0.45 -10.57 -1.38
N ALA A 35 1.66 -11.12 -1.56
CA ALA A 35 2.30 -11.20 -2.87
C ALA A 35 1.42 -11.96 -3.90
N GLU A 36 0.73 -13.01 -3.47
CA GLU A 36 -0.22 -13.76 -4.31
C GLU A 36 -1.37 -12.86 -4.79
N LEU A 37 -1.98 -12.09 -3.89
CA LEU A 37 -3.11 -11.22 -4.24
C LEU A 37 -2.65 -10.03 -5.09
N MET A 38 -1.44 -9.53 -4.89
CA MET A 38 -0.84 -8.53 -5.78
C MET A 38 -0.67 -9.10 -7.19
N LYS A 39 -0.08 -10.29 -7.31
CA LYS A 39 0.09 -10.96 -8.60
C LYS A 39 -1.24 -11.13 -9.32
N ASP A 40 -2.23 -11.73 -8.65
CA ASP A 40 -3.54 -11.95 -9.23
C ASP A 40 -4.23 -10.63 -9.64
N ALA A 41 -4.09 -9.57 -8.84
CA ALA A 41 -4.63 -8.26 -9.16
C ALA A 41 -3.96 -7.63 -10.39
N THR A 42 -2.64 -7.78 -10.54
CA THR A 42 -1.91 -7.30 -11.73
C THR A 42 -2.26 -8.11 -12.98
N GLU A 43 -2.51 -9.41 -12.84
CA GLU A 43 -3.00 -10.23 -13.95
C GLU A 43 -4.43 -9.88 -14.33
N LEU A 44 -5.29 -9.54 -13.37
CA LEU A 44 -6.69 -9.15 -13.61
C LEU A 44 -6.81 -7.74 -14.20
N PHE A 45 -6.00 -6.79 -13.73
CA PHE A 45 -6.00 -5.39 -14.16
C PHE A 45 -4.64 -4.99 -14.75
N PRO A 46 -4.29 -5.49 -15.95
CA PRO A 46 -2.93 -5.40 -16.49
C PRO A 46 -2.46 -3.98 -16.82
N ARG A 47 -3.39 -3.03 -16.96
CA ARG A 47 -3.09 -1.61 -17.23
C ARG A 47 -3.15 -0.74 -15.98
N ALA A 48 -3.50 -1.32 -14.82
CA ALA A 48 -3.67 -0.58 -13.59
C ALA A 48 -2.36 -0.46 -12.81
N LYS A 49 -2.10 0.74 -12.30
CA LYS A 49 -1.14 0.94 -11.21
C LYS A 49 -1.75 0.45 -9.90
N LEU A 50 -1.05 -0.41 -9.17
CA LEU A 50 -1.48 -0.89 -7.86
C LEU A 50 -0.84 -0.04 -6.77
N LEU A 51 -1.66 0.54 -5.89
CA LEU A 51 -1.22 1.40 -4.80
C LEU A 51 -1.79 0.91 -3.48
N SER A 52 -1.01 1.03 -2.41
CA SER A 52 -1.50 0.98 -1.04
C SER A 52 -1.72 2.40 -0.53
N ALA A 53 -2.79 2.59 0.24
CA ALA A 53 -3.04 3.80 1.00
C ALA A 53 -3.25 3.47 2.47
N TYR A 54 -2.72 4.32 3.32
CA TYR A 54 -2.99 4.31 4.75
C TYR A 54 -3.54 5.67 5.16
N GLY A 55 -4.53 5.65 6.03
CA GLY A 55 -5.15 6.82 6.62
C GLY A 55 -6.04 6.38 7.77
N MET A 56 -6.20 7.23 8.76
CA MET A 56 -7.17 7.02 9.83
C MET A 56 -8.50 7.63 9.41
N THR A 57 -9.58 7.30 10.11
CA THR A 57 -10.89 7.87 9.84
C THR A 57 -10.94 9.38 10.09
N GLU A 58 -10.21 9.83 11.12
CA GLU A 58 -10.10 11.20 11.61
C GLU A 58 -9.42 12.12 10.59
N THR A 59 -8.54 11.57 9.76
CA THR A 59 -7.87 12.33 8.69
C THR A 59 -8.75 12.50 7.45
N CYS A 60 -10.00 12.03 7.48
CA CYS A 60 -11.03 12.13 6.44
C CYS A 60 -10.63 11.59 5.05
N SER A 61 -9.43 11.00 4.92
CA SER A 61 -8.81 10.60 3.65
C SER A 61 -7.57 9.72 3.88
N SER A 62 -6.97 9.27 2.78
CA SER A 62 -5.68 8.59 2.74
C SER A 62 -4.54 9.58 3.02
N LEU A 63 -3.74 9.28 4.04
CA LEU A 63 -2.63 10.10 4.53
C LEU A 63 -1.30 9.75 3.86
N THR A 64 -1.07 8.49 3.52
CA THR A 64 0.16 8.05 2.84
C THR A 64 -0.16 7.11 1.69
N PHE A 65 0.71 7.11 0.68
CA PHE A 65 0.60 6.27 -0.51
C PHE A 65 1.91 5.54 -0.79
N MET A 66 1.79 4.27 -1.18
CA MET A 66 2.89 3.44 -1.67
C MET A 66 2.51 2.82 -3.01
N THR A 67 3.39 2.88 -4.01
CA THR A 67 3.20 2.13 -5.25
C THR A 67 3.66 0.69 -5.05
N LEU A 68 2.77 -0.28 -5.28
CA LEU A 68 3.07 -1.71 -5.19
C LEU A 68 3.39 -2.32 -6.57
N HIS A 69 2.78 -1.79 -7.63
CA HIS A 69 3.06 -2.18 -9.02
C HIS A 69 2.74 -1.01 -9.96
N ASP A 70 3.57 -0.78 -10.97
CA ASP A 70 3.34 0.20 -12.03
C ASP A 70 3.63 -0.43 -13.40
N PRO A 71 2.61 -0.63 -14.25
CA PRO A 71 2.79 -1.26 -15.56
C PRO A 71 3.57 -0.38 -16.55
N THR A 72 3.79 0.90 -16.24
CA THR A 72 4.54 1.82 -17.10
C THR A 72 6.04 1.82 -16.81
N LEU A 73 6.46 1.29 -15.66
CA LEU A 73 7.87 1.17 -15.29
C LEU A 73 8.43 -0.14 -15.85
N GLN A 74 9.32 -0.05 -16.84
CA GLN A 74 9.89 -1.20 -17.57
C GLN A 74 10.85 -2.09 -16.75
N THR A 75 10.86 -2.01 -15.42
CA THR A 75 11.79 -2.79 -14.59
C THR A 75 11.07 -3.38 -13.37
N PRO A 76 10.85 -4.70 -13.32
CA PRO A 76 10.26 -5.40 -12.16
C PRO A 76 11.06 -5.23 -10.86
N ALA A 77 12.31 -4.77 -10.95
CA ALA A 77 13.26 -4.75 -9.85
C ALA A 77 13.22 -3.48 -8.98
N GLN A 78 12.54 -2.39 -9.37
CA GLN A 78 12.61 -1.14 -8.60
C GLN A 78 11.45 -0.95 -7.60
N THR A 79 10.32 -1.62 -7.80
CA THR A 79 9.14 -1.47 -6.93
C THR A 79 9.18 -2.39 -5.70
N LEU A 80 9.99 -3.46 -5.72
CA LEU A 80 10.23 -4.33 -4.57
C LEU A 80 11.46 -3.94 -3.73
N GLN A 81 12.28 -2.98 -4.19
CA GLN A 81 13.53 -2.57 -3.53
C GLN A 81 13.34 -1.56 -2.37
N THR A 82 12.28 -1.71 -1.59
CA THR A 82 12.29 -1.23 -0.20
C THR A 82 11.80 -2.30 0.77
N VAL A 83 11.97 -3.56 0.38
CA VAL A 83 12.06 -4.71 1.30
C VAL A 83 13.32 -5.46 0.86
N ASP A 84 14.36 -5.42 1.69
CA ASP A 84 15.62 -6.18 1.57
C ASP A 84 16.58 -5.90 0.40
N LYS A 85 17.44 -4.86 0.55
CA LYS A 85 18.90 -5.04 0.33
C LYS A 85 19.81 -4.04 1.03
N THR A 86 19.49 -3.67 2.28
CA THR A 86 20.56 -3.35 3.23
C THR A 86 20.59 -4.52 4.19
N LYS A 87 21.64 -5.35 4.11
CA LYS A 87 22.00 -6.23 5.22
C LYS A 87 22.37 -5.33 6.40
N SER A 88 21.37 -4.82 7.09
CA SER A 88 21.54 -4.33 8.46
C SER A 88 21.74 -5.58 9.28
N SER A 89 22.96 -5.78 9.76
CA SER A 89 23.32 -6.84 10.71
C SER A 89 22.71 -6.59 12.10
N SER A 90 21.43 -6.22 12.18
CA SER A 90 20.70 -6.15 13.44
C SER A 90 19.69 -7.29 13.48
N ALA A 91 19.73 -8.05 14.56
CA ALA A 91 19.01 -9.30 14.79
C ALA A 91 17.48 -9.13 14.93
N HIS A 92 16.90 -8.05 14.40
CA HIS A 92 15.50 -7.71 14.60
C HIS A 92 14.78 -7.64 13.26
N GLN A 93 13.97 -8.67 12.97
CA GLN A 93 13.03 -8.62 11.86
C GLN A 93 12.08 -7.43 12.06
N PRO A 94 11.82 -6.63 11.01
CA PRO A 94 10.85 -5.55 11.10
C PRO A 94 9.45 -6.14 11.32
N HIS A 95 8.82 -5.75 12.43
CA HIS A 95 7.48 -6.22 12.81
C HIS A 95 6.33 -5.49 12.06
N GLY A 96 6.65 -4.65 11.07
CA GLY A 96 5.68 -3.79 10.39
C GLY A 96 5.98 -3.61 8.90
N VAL A 97 4.97 -3.11 8.17
CA VAL A 97 5.03 -2.84 6.72
C VAL A 97 5.02 -1.32 6.48
N CYS A 98 5.88 -0.84 5.59
CA CYS A 98 5.91 0.57 5.21
C CYS A 98 4.62 0.98 4.47
N VAL A 99 3.98 2.07 4.92
CA VAL A 99 2.72 2.59 4.36
C VAL A 99 2.93 3.70 3.31
N GLY A 100 4.17 4.07 3.04
CA GLY A 100 4.53 5.02 2.00
C GLY A 100 4.72 6.45 2.48
N LYS A 101 4.68 7.38 1.52
CA LYS A 101 4.95 8.81 1.77
C LYS A 101 3.63 9.60 1.76
N PRO A 102 3.57 10.72 2.52
CA PRO A 102 2.43 11.62 2.42
C PRO A 102 2.35 12.26 1.03
N PRO A 103 1.15 12.60 0.54
CA PRO A 103 1.00 13.36 -0.69
C PRO A 103 1.54 14.79 -0.52
N PRO A 104 1.71 15.54 -1.63
CA PRO A 104 2.10 16.95 -1.56
C PRO A 104 1.17 17.72 -0.61
N HIS A 105 1.77 18.64 0.17
CA HIS A 105 1.08 19.50 1.14
C HIS A 105 0.49 18.79 2.36
N VAL A 106 0.76 17.50 2.55
CA VAL A 106 0.45 16.77 3.79
C VAL A 106 1.73 16.55 4.57
N GLU A 107 1.71 16.93 5.84
CA GLU A 107 2.83 16.74 6.76
C GLU A 107 2.53 15.57 7.72
N LEU A 108 3.56 14.77 7.99
CA LEU A 108 3.48 13.65 8.93
C LEU A 108 4.56 13.81 9.99
N LYS A 109 4.17 13.85 11.26
CA LYS A 109 5.08 13.87 12.41
C LYS A 109 4.96 12.56 13.16
N ILE A 110 6.10 11.93 13.43
CA ILE A 110 6.20 10.79 14.36
C ILE A 110 6.81 11.36 15.65
N SER A 111 6.01 11.43 16.70
CA SER A 111 6.47 11.84 18.03
C SER A 111 6.64 10.60 18.89
N ALA A 112 7.80 10.45 19.55
CA ALA A 112 7.89 9.57 20.72
C ALA A 112 7.27 10.32 21.90
N ASP A 113 6.56 9.63 22.79
CA ASP A 113 6.09 10.23 24.04
C ASP A 113 7.31 10.63 24.87
N GLU A 114 7.56 11.93 24.97
CA GLU A 114 8.24 12.46 26.15
C GLU A 114 7.20 12.52 27.27
N PRO A 115 7.52 12.14 28.51
CA PRO A 115 6.56 12.11 29.59
C PRO A 115 6.16 13.53 30.00
N SER A 116 5.13 14.10 29.40
CA SER A 116 4.20 15.04 30.07
C SER A 116 3.01 15.43 29.19
N THR A 117 1.85 14.98 29.67
CA THR A 117 0.59 15.72 29.83
C THR A 117 0.16 16.63 28.67
N ILE A 118 -0.73 16.06 27.85
CA ILE A 118 -1.68 16.72 26.93
C ILE A 118 -1.07 17.18 25.60
N SER A 119 -1.40 16.44 24.54
CA SER A 119 -1.39 16.97 23.18
C SER A 119 -2.71 16.65 22.48
N THR A 120 -3.48 17.70 22.21
CA THR A 120 -4.66 17.67 21.34
C THR A 120 -4.21 17.53 19.88
N ILE A 121 -4.86 16.64 19.12
CA ILE A 121 -4.76 16.58 17.67
C ILE A 121 -5.84 17.52 17.11
N ILE A 122 -5.45 18.52 16.33
CA ILE A 122 -6.35 19.40 15.56
C ILE A 122 -6.29 18.97 14.09
#